data_AF-A0A6P7WML7-F1
#
_entry.id   AF-A0A6P7WML7-F1
#
_cell.length_a   1.000
_cell.length_b   1.000
_cell.length_c   1.000
_cell.angle_alpha   90.00
_cell.angle_beta   90.00
_cell.angle_gamma   90.00
#
_symmetry.space_group_name_H-M   'P 1'
#
loop_
_entity.id
_entity.type
_entity.pdbx_description
1 polymer ?
#
loop_
_entity_poly.entity_id
_entity_poly.type
_entity_poly.pdbx_seq_one_letter_code
_entity_poly.pdbx_strand_id
1 'polypeptide(L)'
;MSGGQQKNAKLIDKDGEEERCKEGEEQTCQKGEEQTCEKGEEQRCKEGEEQTCQKGEEQRCKEPKPKATPAIDWKAKCEREWKLSDKGISTPDSLDWQCIYGKKPFGRNLLKSPNPEGLSTSVPPPQPSELEPPPMQPLEEIGDFSGWQVTTEHIPVDTSGIPPGVVVCYLPNYSWSIKEQCVDLKAEGLWEELLDSYQPDIFILDWYEDSKLDKHVFELHIKLLAEDQKTVIKEFSHAPENKMSGDTKNWICVSHIFKNYGPGVRYIHFLHKSKDLFVVGFHRTRITNSTVFVQLRD
;
A
#
# COMPACT_ATOMS: atom_id res chain seq x y z
N MET A 1 47.03 -71.13 16.08
CA MET A 1 46.78 -70.53 14.76
C MET A 1 45.28 -70.53 14.51
N SER A 2 44.65 -69.36 14.61
CA SER A 2 43.35 -69.06 14.03
C SER A 2 43.32 -67.54 13.90
N GLY A 3 43.35 -67.05 12.66
CA GLY A 3 43.46 -65.62 12.35
C GLY A 3 42.12 -64.92 12.54
N GLY A 4 42.13 -63.81 13.28
CA GLY A 4 41.04 -62.84 13.28
C GLY A 4 41.36 -61.76 12.24
N GLN A 5 40.58 -61.69 11.17
CA GLN A 5 40.63 -60.58 10.21
C GLN A 5 40.22 -59.28 10.92
N GLN A 6 41.08 -58.26 10.86
CA GLN A 6 40.67 -56.86 11.07
C GLN A 6 39.69 -56.49 9.95
N LYS A 7 38.43 -56.20 10.33
CA LYS A 7 37.50 -55.54 9.43
C LYS A 7 37.74 -54.04 9.53
N ASN A 8 38.40 -53.47 8.54
CA ASN A 8 38.43 -52.03 8.34
C ASN A 8 37.13 -51.61 7.63
N ALA A 9 36.46 -50.58 8.15
CA ALA A 9 35.36 -49.94 7.45
C ALA A 9 35.92 -49.06 6.30
N LYS A 10 35.21 -49.06 5.16
CA LYS A 10 35.49 -48.20 4.00
C LYS A 10 34.42 -47.11 3.93
N LEU A 11 34.87 -45.87 3.78
CA LEU A 11 34.02 -44.75 3.41
C LEU A 11 34.58 -44.13 2.13
N ILE A 12 33.70 -43.76 1.21
CA ILE A 12 34.02 -43.09 -0.06
C ILE A 12 33.33 -41.73 0.01
N ASP A 13 34.09 -40.65 -0.15
CA ASP A 13 33.53 -39.31 -0.24
C ASP A 13 32.92 -39.03 -1.63
N LYS A 14 32.35 -37.85 -1.85
CA LYS A 14 31.67 -37.50 -3.11
C LYS A 14 32.63 -37.18 -4.28
N ASP A 15 33.94 -37.12 -4.03
CA ASP A 15 34.98 -36.80 -5.02
C ASP A 15 35.99 -37.96 -5.26
N GLY A 16 35.86 -39.08 -4.53
CA GLY A 16 36.58 -40.32 -4.73
C GLY A 16 37.93 -40.45 -4.01
N GLU A 17 38.24 -39.60 -3.01
CA GLU A 17 39.46 -39.76 -2.20
C GLU A 17 39.23 -40.60 -0.92
N GLU A 18 40.19 -41.46 -0.60
CA GLU A 18 40.11 -42.47 0.45
C GLU A 18 40.75 -41.93 1.74
N GLU A 19 39.98 -41.32 2.64
CA GLU A 19 40.49 -40.88 3.95
C GLU A 19 40.34 -41.97 5.03
N ARG A 20 41.39 -42.06 5.88
CA ARG A 20 41.54 -43.08 6.91
C ARG A 20 41.57 -42.43 8.29
N CYS A 21 40.43 -42.36 8.96
CA CYS A 21 40.35 -41.86 10.33
C CYS A 21 40.96 -42.86 11.33
N LYS A 22 41.59 -42.35 12.38
CA LYS A 22 42.17 -43.15 13.48
C LYS A 22 41.23 -43.16 14.69
N GLU A 23 41.34 -44.23 15.47
CA GLU A 23 40.56 -44.47 16.68
C GLU A 23 40.72 -43.30 17.68
N GLY A 24 39.61 -42.63 18.04
CA GLY A 24 39.56 -41.61 19.10
C GLY A 24 39.37 -40.14 18.67
N GLU A 25 38.93 -39.84 17.45
CA GLU A 25 38.63 -38.45 17.03
C GLU A 25 37.16 -38.05 17.21
N GLU A 26 36.93 -36.84 17.72
CA GLU A 26 35.62 -36.23 17.97
C GLU A 26 35.06 -35.62 16.67
N GLN A 27 33.88 -36.05 16.21
CA GLN A 27 33.25 -35.55 15.00
C GLN A 27 32.05 -34.64 15.31
N THR A 28 31.93 -33.53 14.59
CA THR A 28 30.80 -32.58 14.70
C THR A 28 29.94 -32.62 13.44
N CYS A 29 28.65 -32.93 13.59
CA CYS A 29 27.73 -33.11 12.46
C CYS A 29 26.89 -31.85 12.19
N GLN A 30 26.61 -31.56 10.92
CA GLN A 30 25.68 -30.51 10.49
C GLN A 30 24.32 -31.09 10.06
N LYS A 31 23.29 -30.23 10.06
CA LYS A 31 21.87 -30.57 9.96
C LYS A 31 21.53 -31.28 8.64
N GLY A 32 21.11 -32.55 8.71
CA GLY A 32 20.51 -33.30 7.60
C GLY A 32 21.27 -34.54 7.13
N GLU A 33 22.32 -34.98 7.83
CA GLU A 33 23.04 -36.22 7.50
C GLU A 33 22.51 -37.42 8.29
N GLU A 34 22.41 -38.57 7.61
CA GLU A 34 21.98 -39.85 8.18
C GLU A 34 23.22 -40.71 8.41
N GLN A 35 23.51 -41.06 9.67
CA GLN A 35 24.64 -41.90 10.04
C GLN A 35 24.18 -43.08 10.91
N THR A 36 24.75 -44.26 10.65
CA THR A 36 24.49 -45.49 11.40
C THR A 36 25.63 -45.71 12.40
N CYS A 37 25.33 -45.65 13.70
CA CYS A 37 26.32 -45.88 14.75
C CYS A 37 26.54 -47.38 14.98
N GLU A 38 27.79 -47.84 15.06
CA GLU A 38 28.11 -49.19 15.52
C GLU A 38 28.49 -49.20 17.02
N LYS A 39 28.42 -50.39 17.62
CA LYS A 39 28.49 -50.62 19.08
C LYS A 39 29.68 -49.92 19.74
N GLY A 40 29.37 -49.01 20.67
CA GLY A 40 30.29 -48.55 21.71
C GLY A 40 30.63 -47.06 21.67
N GLU A 41 30.04 -46.27 20.78
CA GLU A 41 30.28 -44.83 20.72
C GLU A 41 29.29 -44.05 21.62
N GLU A 42 29.83 -43.08 22.37
CA GLU A 42 29.07 -42.19 23.26
C GLU A 42 28.88 -40.84 22.55
N GLN A 43 27.63 -40.43 22.29
CA GLN A 43 27.32 -39.17 21.63
C GLN A 43 26.73 -38.15 22.60
N ARG A 44 27.21 -36.90 22.53
CA ARG A 44 26.64 -35.77 23.29
C ARG A 44 25.91 -34.81 22.37
N CYS A 45 24.59 -34.88 22.36
CA CYS A 45 23.73 -33.87 21.77
C CYS A 45 23.64 -32.64 22.71
N LYS A 46 23.80 -31.43 22.18
CA LYS A 46 23.38 -30.18 22.86
C LYS A 46 22.01 -29.80 22.26
N GLU A 47 20.95 -29.50 22.99
CA GLU A 47 20.78 -29.05 24.38
C GLU A 47 19.46 -29.64 24.96
N GLY A 48 19.52 -30.24 26.15
CA GLY A 48 18.36 -30.44 27.03
C GLY A 48 17.62 -31.79 27.07
N GLU A 49 18.33 -32.93 27.24
CA GLU A 49 18.02 -34.06 28.17
C GLU A 49 18.77 -35.36 27.79
N GLU A 50 19.08 -36.18 28.81
CA GLU A 50 19.84 -37.44 28.73
C GLU A 50 18.95 -38.60 28.25
N GLN A 51 19.35 -39.33 27.22
CA GLN A 51 18.62 -40.49 26.72
C GLN A 51 19.51 -41.74 26.69
N THR A 52 19.01 -42.83 27.26
CA THR A 52 19.66 -44.14 27.23
C THR A 52 19.08 -44.96 26.07
N CYS A 53 19.91 -45.24 25.06
CA CYS A 53 19.54 -46.06 23.93
C CYS A 53 19.51 -47.55 24.33
N GLN A 54 18.44 -48.28 23.97
CA GLN A 54 18.43 -49.74 24.00
C GLN A 54 18.58 -50.32 22.59
N LYS A 55 19.21 -51.49 22.55
CA LYS A 55 19.82 -52.10 21.36
C LYS A 55 18.75 -52.59 20.36
N GLY A 56 18.72 -52.00 19.16
CA GLY A 56 18.08 -52.61 17.98
C GLY A 56 16.82 -51.94 17.43
N GLU A 57 16.52 -50.68 17.73
CA GLU A 57 15.43 -49.95 17.08
C GLU A 57 15.95 -48.70 16.34
N GLU A 58 15.53 -48.52 15.08
CA GLU A 58 15.66 -47.24 14.36
C GLU A 58 14.82 -46.18 15.08
N GLN A 59 15.48 -45.19 15.68
CA GLN A 59 14.79 -44.03 16.23
C GLN A 59 15.06 -42.81 15.35
N ARG A 60 14.05 -42.44 14.57
CA ARG A 60 14.01 -41.15 13.88
C ARG A 60 13.84 -40.05 14.92
N CYS A 61 14.85 -39.18 15.07
CA CYS A 61 14.75 -37.99 15.90
C CYS A 61 13.47 -37.22 15.50
N LYS A 62 12.50 -37.15 16.42
CA LYS A 62 11.33 -36.30 16.21
C LYS A 62 11.84 -34.86 16.27
N GLU A 63 11.63 -34.09 15.20
CA GLU A 63 11.85 -32.65 15.24
C GLU A 63 11.15 -32.09 16.49
N PRO A 64 11.84 -31.29 17.34
CA PRO A 64 11.15 -30.62 18.41
C PRO A 64 10.06 -29.76 17.78
N LYS A 65 8.80 -30.03 18.15
CA LYS A 65 7.67 -29.19 17.73
C LYS A 65 8.07 -27.74 18.03
N PRO A 66 7.94 -26.81 17.06
CA PRO A 66 8.27 -25.42 17.30
C PRO A 66 7.54 -24.99 18.57
N LYS A 67 8.27 -24.46 19.55
CA LYS A 67 7.67 -23.89 20.76
C LYS A 67 6.60 -22.91 20.27
N ALA A 68 5.34 -23.23 20.50
CA ALA A 68 4.23 -22.36 20.16
C ALA A 68 4.51 -21.03 20.86
N THR A 69 4.84 -20.00 20.08
CA THR A 69 4.81 -18.63 20.58
C THR A 69 3.43 -18.42 21.18
N PRO A 70 3.32 -17.82 22.39
CA PRO A 70 2.02 -17.50 22.96
C PRO A 70 1.22 -16.76 21.90
N ALA A 71 -0.03 -17.18 21.68
CA ALA A 71 -0.92 -16.50 20.76
C ALA A 71 -0.94 -15.01 21.14
N ILE A 72 -0.50 -14.14 20.22
CA ILE A 72 -0.47 -12.71 20.47
C ILE A 72 -1.91 -12.26 20.65
N ASP A 73 -2.22 -11.63 21.79
CA ASP A 73 -3.48 -10.93 21.96
C ASP A 73 -3.45 -9.65 21.11
N TRP A 74 -3.96 -9.76 19.90
CA TRP A 74 -4.01 -8.66 18.94
C TRP A 74 -4.93 -7.53 19.41
N LYS A 75 -6.01 -7.85 20.13
CA LYS A 75 -6.93 -6.85 20.69
C LYS A 75 -6.20 -6.00 21.72
N ALA A 76 -5.51 -6.62 22.68
CA ALA A 76 -4.69 -5.92 23.66
C ALA A 76 -3.55 -5.10 23.01
N LYS A 77 -3.00 -5.59 21.89
CA LYS A 77 -1.99 -4.85 21.12
C LYS A 77 -2.58 -3.58 20.49
N CYS A 78 -3.71 -3.68 19.80
CA CYS A 78 -4.44 -2.54 19.23
C CYS A 78 -4.84 -1.53 20.31
N GLU A 79 -5.38 -2.00 21.43
CA GLU A 79 -5.79 -1.18 22.57
C GLU A 79 -4.62 -0.30 23.06
N ARG A 80 -3.45 -0.91 23.32
CA ARG A 80 -2.27 -0.18 23.79
C ARG A 80 -1.72 0.80 22.76
N GLU A 81 -1.71 0.43 21.48
CA GLU A 81 -1.11 1.26 20.42
C GLU A 81 -1.99 2.45 20.05
N TRP A 82 -3.31 2.27 20.02
CA TRP A 82 -4.26 3.29 19.57
C TRP A 82 -5.09 3.92 20.70
N LYS A 83 -4.91 3.45 21.94
CA LYS A 83 -5.59 3.94 23.16
C LYS A 83 -7.12 3.96 22.97
N LEU A 84 -7.67 2.84 22.53
CA LEU A 84 -9.07 2.76 22.07
C LEU A 84 -10.05 3.04 23.23
N SER A 85 -9.82 2.43 24.39
CA SER A 85 -10.63 2.57 25.59
C SER A 85 -10.53 3.98 26.19
N ASP A 86 -9.34 4.59 26.20
CA ASP A 86 -9.14 5.99 26.63
C ASP A 86 -9.99 6.96 25.79
N LYS A 87 -10.19 6.62 24.52
CA LYS A 87 -10.98 7.38 23.54
C LYS A 87 -12.46 6.99 23.50
N GLY A 88 -12.90 6.04 24.34
CA GLY A 88 -14.27 5.54 24.38
C GLY A 88 -14.71 4.78 23.12
N ILE A 89 -13.75 4.17 22.40
CA ILE A 89 -14.03 3.42 21.17
C ILE A 89 -14.45 2.00 21.53
N SER A 90 -15.60 1.56 21.00
CA SER A 90 -16.09 0.19 21.18
C SER A 90 -15.20 -0.82 20.46
N THR A 91 -14.83 -1.90 21.15
CA THR A 91 -13.97 -2.98 20.63
C THR A 91 -14.68 -4.35 20.69
N PRO A 92 -15.56 -4.66 19.71
CA PRO A 92 -16.27 -5.94 19.67
C PRO A 92 -15.33 -7.15 19.61
N ASP A 93 -15.69 -8.24 20.30
CA ASP A 93 -14.93 -9.51 20.29
C ASP A 93 -15.12 -10.29 18.98
N SER A 94 -16.12 -9.93 18.18
CA SER A 94 -16.40 -10.53 16.87
C SER A 94 -15.40 -10.13 15.78
N LEU A 95 -14.58 -9.09 16.01
CA LEU A 95 -13.65 -8.57 15.02
C LEU A 95 -12.35 -9.37 14.96
N ASP A 96 -11.82 -9.52 13.75
CA ASP A 96 -10.47 -10.03 13.53
C ASP A 96 -9.43 -8.91 13.78
N TRP A 97 -9.04 -8.76 15.04
CA TRP A 97 -8.05 -7.78 15.47
C TRP A 97 -6.66 -8.00 14.86
N GLN A 98 -6.32 -9.23 14.48
CA GLN A 98 -5.06 -9.51 13.78
C GLN A 98 -5.08 -8.88 12.38
N CYS A 99 -6.16 -9.09 11.63
CA CYS A 99 -6.36 -8.49 10.32
C CYS A 99 -6.38 -6.96 10.40
N ILE A 100 -7.17 -6.39 11.32
CA ILE A 100 -7.26 -4.93 11.53
C ILE A 100 -5.88 -4.34 11.85
N TYR A 101 -5.13 -4.96 12.77
CA TYR A 101 -3.78 -4.51 13.08
C TYR A 101 -2.86 -4.53 11.85
N GLY A 102 -2.92 -5.60 11.06
CA GLY A 102 -2.15 -5.74 9.83
C GLY A 102 -2.46 -4.64 8.80
N LYS A 103 -3.70 -4.16 8.76
CA LYS A 103 -4.15 -3.08 7.87
C LYS A 103 -3.67 -1.70 8.30
N LYS A 104 -3.31 -1.48 9.57
CA LYS A 104 -2.90 -0.16 10.10
C LYS A 104 -3.84 0.98 9.62
N PRO A 105 -5.14 0.95 10.01
CA PRO A 105 -6.17 1.83 9.43
C PRO A 105 -5.97 3.33 9.70
N PHE A 106 -5.13 3.70 10.68
CA PHE A 106 -4.96 5.08 11.11
C PHE A 106 -3.63 5.69 10.61
N GLY A 107 -3.68 6.95 10.19
CA GLY A 107 -2.50 7.76 9.86
C GLY A 107 -1.77 7.36 8.56
N ARG A 108 -2.34 6.47 7.73
CA ARG A 108 -1.81 6.14 6.40
C ARG A 108 -2.75 6.59 5.30
N ASN A 109 -2.19 6.82 4.10
CA ASN A 109 -3.01 7.08 2.93
C ASN A 109 -3.81 5.83 2.54
N LEU A 110 -5.11 6.03 2.31
CA LEU A 110 -6.06 5.02 1.86
C LEU A 110 -6.22 5.02 0.33
N LEU A 111 -5.74 6.06 -0.35
CA LEU A 111 -5.70 6.09 -1.81
C LEU A 111 -4.57 5.22 -2.36
N LYS A 112 -4.88 4.43 -3.39
CA LYS A 112 -3.88 3.72 -4.20
C LYS A 112 -3.26 4.67 -5.22
N SER A 113 -1.97 4.49 -5.45
CA SER A 113 -1.15 5.31 -6.36
C SER A 113 -1.47 6.81 -6.27
N PRO A 114 -1.26 7.43 -5.09
CA PRO A 114 -1.63 8.82 -4.82
C PRO A 114 -0.83 9.85 -5.61
N ASN A 115 0.27 9.40 -6.22
CA ASN A 115 1.13 10.18 -7.09
C ASN A 115 1.42 9.34 -8.34
N PRO A 116 0.46 9.23 -9.25
CA PRO A 116 0.55 8.30 -10.37
C PRO A 116 1.65 8.70 -11.36
N GLU A 117 1.93 10.00 -11.49
CA GLU A 117 2.93 10.56 -12.40
C GLU A 117 4.34 10.67 -11.78
N GLY A 118 4.50 10.33 -10.49
CA GLY A 118 5.79 10.42 -9.79
C GLY A 118 6.26 11.86 -9.49
N LEU A 119 5.36 12.85 -9.49
CA LEU A 119 5.64 14.26 -9.23
C LEU A 119 5.74 14.54 -7.73
N SER A 120 6.85 15.09 -7.26
CA SER A 120 7.00 15.47 -5.85
C SER A 120 6.53 16.89 -5.59
N THR A 121 5.76 17.09 -4.51
CA THR A 121 5.38 18.43 -4.03
C THR A 121 6.52 19.16 -3.31
N SER A 122 7.64 18.48 -3.04
CA SER A 122 8.84 19.10 -2.45
C SER A 122 9.66 19.90 -3.45
N VAL A 123 9.40 19.74 -4.74
CA VAL A 123 10.03 20.50 -5.83
C VAL A 123 8.96 21.20 -6.66
N PRO A 124 9.31 22.29 -7.35
CA PRO A 124 8.35 23.00 -8.18
C PRO A 124 7.86 22.12 -9.36
N PRO A 125 6.61 22.27 -9.84
CA PRO A 125 6.11 21.53 -11.00
C PRO A 125 7.02 21.61 -12.23
N PRO A 126 7.11 20.54 -13.06
CA PRO A 126 7.95 20.54 -14.25
C PRO A 126 7.57 21.65 -15.24
N GLN A 127 8.56 22.35 -15.78
CA GLN A 127 8.29 23.39 -16.77
C GLN A 127 7.88 22.78 -18.12
N PRO A 128 6.88 23.34 -18.81
CA PRO A 128 6.52 22.88 -20.15
C PRO A 128 7.62 23.15 -21.17
N SER A 129 7.73 22.29 -22.19
CA SER A 129 8.59 22.53 -23.34
C SER A 129 8.08 23.72 -24.15
N GLU A 130 8.97 24.65 -24.49
CA GLU A 130 8.66 25.77 -25.39
C GLU A 130 8.83 25.40 -26.88
N LEU A 131 9.47 24.25 -27.16
CA LEU A 131 9.88 23.86 -28.51
C LEU A 131 8.99 22.78 -29.12
N GLU A 132 8.39 21.93 -28.29
CA GLU A 132 7.61 20.78 -28.74
C GLU A 132 6.25 20.74 -28.03
N PRO A 133 5.17 20.34 -28.73
CA PRO A 133 3.88 20.15 -28.10
C PRO A 133 3.95 18.98 -27.10
N PRO A 134 3.15 19.01 -26.02
CA PRO A 134 3.04 17.85 -25.15
C PRO A 134 2.57 16.62 -25.96
N PRO A 135 3.10 15.42 -25.67
CA PRO A 135 2.70 14.21 -26.36
C PRO A 135 1.21 13.94 -26.12
N MET A 136 0.46 13.74 -27.20
CA MET A 136 -0.94 13.31 -27.13
C MET A 136 -0.99 11.81 -26.89
N GLN A 137 -0.84 11.41 -25.62
CA GLN A 137 -0.98 10.03 -25.18
C GLN A 137 -1.96 9.96 -24.00
N PRO A 138 -2.68 8.84 -23.83
CA PRO A 138 -3.54 8.61 -22.66
C PRO A 138 -2.77 8.84 -21.36
N LEU A 139 -3.47 9.36 -20.35
CA LEU A 139 -2.88 9.69 -19.07
C LEU A 139 -2.34 8.45 -18.35
N GLU A 140 -2.93 7.30 -18.61
CA GLU A 140 -2.58 6.02 -18.04
C GLU A 140 -1.24 5.49 -18.56
N GLU A 141 -0.73 6.01 -19.67
CA GLU A 141 0.54 5.57 -20.27
C GLU A 141 1.77 6.27 -19.67
N ILE A 142 1.55 7.35 -18.92
CA ILE A 142 2.65 8.18 -18.39
C ILE A 142 3.02 7.87 -16.92
N GLY A 143 2.35 6.92 -16.28
CA GLY A 143 2.51 6.66 -14.86
C GLY A 143 1.76 5.44 -14.33
N ASP A 144 1.78 5.25 -13.02
CA ASP A 144 1.02 4.18 -12.35
C ASP A 144 -0.34 4.71 -11.88
N PHE A 145 -1.38 4.47 -12.67
CA PHE A 145 -2.77 4.81 -12.34
C PHE A 145 -3.53 3.64 -11.72
N SER A 146 -2.85 2.64 -11.17
CA SER A 146 -3.52 1.49 -10.59
C SER A 146 -4.48 1.89 -9.45
N GLY A 147 -5.74 1.42 -9.57
CA GLY A 147 -6.81 1.78 -8.65
C GLY A 147 -7.55 3.08 -8.99
N TRP A 148 -7.11 3.86 -9.99
CA TRP A 148 -7.86 5.01 -10.49
C TRP A 148 -8.73 4.62 -11.68
N GLN A 149 -9.96 5.11 -11.69
CA GLN A 149 -10.76 5.20 -12.90
C GLN A 149 -10.52 6.58 -13.51
N VAL A 150 -9.96 6.61 -14.71
CA VAL A 150 -9.65 7.84 -15.44
C VAL A 150 -10.62 7.96 -16.61
N THR A 151 -11.20 9.15 -16.78
CA THR A 151 -12.10 9.46 -17.88
C THR A 151 -11.80 10.85 -18.42
N THR A 152 -12.05 11.06 -19.71
CA THR A 152 -11.87 12.35 -20.38
C THR A 152 -13.21 12.88 -20.85
N GLU A 153 -13.53 14.11 -20.47
CA GLU A 153 -14.74 14.82 -20.91
C GLU A 153 -14.34 16.02 -21.77
N HIS A 154 -14.70 16.01 -23.05
CA HIS A 154 -14.42 17.14 -23.94
C HIS A 154 -15.34 18.32 -23.64
N ILE A 155 -14.76 19.51 -23.52
CA ILE A 155 -15.51 20.75 -23.28
C ILE A 155 -15.94 21.31 -24.64
N PRO A 156 -17.24 21.48 -24.91
CA PRO A 156 -17.71 22.06 -26.15
C PRO A 156 -17.11 23.45 -26.38
N VAL A 157 -16.65 23.68 -27.61
CA VAL A 157 -16.12 24.99 -28.00
C VAL A 157 -17.27 25.97 -28.16
N ASP A 158 -17.21 27.09 -27.45
CA ASP A 158 -18.16 28.18 -27.64
C ASP A 158 -17.90 28.87 -28.99
N THR A 159 -18.89 28.80 -29.89
CA THR A 159 -18.86 29.40 -31.22
C THR A 159 -19.84 30.57 -31.36
N SER A 160 -20.56 30.92 -30.29
CA SER A 160 -21.62 31.94 -30.31
C SER A 160 -21.13 33.33 -30.69
N GLY A 161 -19.86 33.64 -30.46
CA GLY A 161 -19.22 34.91 -30.83
C GLY A 161 -18.61 34.95 -32.25
N ILE A 162 -18.71 33.87 -33.04
CA ILE A 162 -18.07 33.77 -34.36
C ILE A 162 -19.06 34.21 -35.46
N PRO A 163 -18.78 35.28 -36.22
CA PRO A 163 -19.67 35.73 -37.29
C PRO A 163 -19.79 34.71 -38.45
N PRO A 164 -20.95 34.63 -39.12
CA PRO A 164 -21.11 33.77 -40.30
C PRO A 164 -20.10 34.08 -41.40
N GLY A 165 -19.45 33.05 -41.94
CA GLY A 165 -18.47 33.18 -43.04
C GLY A 165 -17.02 33.42 -42.61
N VAL A 166 -16.74 33.53 -41.31
CA VAL A 166 -15.36 33.59 -40.79
C VAL A 166 -14.78 32.19 -40.68
N VAL A 167 -13.59 31.98 -41.26
CA VAL A 167 -12.81 30.75 -41.07
C VAL A 167 -11.97 30.91 -39.80
N VAL A 168 -12.24 30.07 -38.79
CA VAL A 168 -11.44 30.04 -37.57
C VAL A 168 -10.37 28.96 -37.70
N CYS A 169 -9.11 29.39 -37.79
CA CYS A 169 -7.98 28.47 -37.98
C CYS A 169 -7.65 27.66 -36.72
N TYR A 170 -8.00 28.17 -35.53
CA TYR A 170 -7.70 27.51 -34.26
C TYR A 170 -8.66 27.95 -33.15
N LEU A 171 -9.28 26.99 -32.47
CA LEU A 171 -10.00 27.19 -31.21
C LEU A 171 -9.44 26.21 -30.17
N PRO A 172 -9.23 26.64 -28.92
CA PRO A 172 -8.72 25.75 -27.89
C PRO A 172 -9.75 24.66 -27.58
N ASN A 173 -9.37 23.41 -27.84
CA ASN A 173 -10.18 22.24 -27.57
C ASN A 173 -9.86 21.71 -26.16
N TYR A 174 -10.45 22.33 -25.14
CA TYR A 174 -10.24 21.91 -23.76
C TYR A 174 -10.94 20.58 -23.45
N SER A 175 -10.39 19.85 -22.48
CA SER A 175 -11.08 18.72 -21.88
C SER A 175 -10.85 18.68 -20.37
N TRP A 176 -11.71 17.97 -19.66
CA TRP A 176 -11.48 17.56 -18.28
C TRP A 176 -10.88 16.17 -18.27
N SER A 177 -9.74 16.02 -17.60
CA SER A 177 -9.28 14.73 -17.12
C SER A 177 -9.84 14.51 -15.71
N ILE A 178 -10.70 13.51 -15.57
CA ILE A 178 -11.38 13.15 -14.33
C ILE A 178 -10.73 11.87 -13.81
N LYS A 179 -10.28 11.88 -12.55
CA LYS A 179 -9.79 10.68 -11.87
C LYS A 179 -10.60 10.44 -10.62
N GLU A 180 -11.05 9.21 -10.44
CA GLU A 180 -11.81 8.83 -9.25
C GLU A 180 -11.37 7.49 -8.66
N GLN A 181 -11.56 7.37 -7.35
CA GLN A 181 -11.34 6.15 -6.58
C GLN A 181 -12.39 6.05 -5.46
N CYS A 182 -12.89 4.85 -5.23
CA CYS A 182 -13.81 4.55 -4.14
C CYS A 182 -13.09 3.69 -3.09
N VAL A 183 -12.96 4.20 -1.87
CA VAL A 183 -12.29 3.53 -0.76
C VAL A 183 -13.34 2.81 0.10
N ASP A 184 -13.21 1.49 0.25
CA ASP A 184 -14.00 0.69 1.19
C ASP A 184 -13.36 0.75 2.59
N LEU A 185 -13.97 1.48 3.51
CA LEU A 185 -13.41 1.71 4.84
C LEU A 185 -13.30 0.41 5.67
N LYS A 186 -14.24 -0.53 5.48
CA LYS A 186 -14.23 -1.82 6.18
C LYS A 186 -13.09 -2.70 5.69
N ALA A 187 -12.87 -2.74 4.38
CA ALA A 187 -11.74 -3.46 3.79
C ALA A 187 -10.37 -2.88 4.21
N GLU A 188 -10.33 -1.58 4.53
CA GLU A 188 -9.16 -0.88 5.05
C GLU A 188 -8.96 -1.02 6.58
N GLY A 189 -9.86 -1.73 7.28
CA GLY A 189 -9.73 -2.08 8.70
C GLY A 189 -10.50 -1.18 9.67
N LEU A 190 -11.41 -0.33 9.17
CA LEU A 190 -12.29 0.51 10.00
C LEU A 190 -13.63 -0.20 10.20
N TRP A 191 -14.00 -0.47 11.45
CA TRP A 191 -15.23 -1.20 11.77
C TRP A 191 -16.43 -0.27 12.00
N GLU A 192 -17.63 -0.85 12.03
CA GLU A 192 -18.89 -0.10 12.01
C GLU A 192 -19.08 0.78 13.25
N GLU A 193 -18.86 0.24 14.45
CA GLU A 193 -19.02 0.98 15.70
C GLU A 193 -18.05 2.16 15.80
N LEU A 194 -16.85 2.02 15.24
CA LEU A 194 -15.88 3.11 15.12
C LEU A 194 -16.40 4.21 14.20
N LEU A 195 -16.89 3.85 13.01
CA LEU A 195 -17.38 4.81 12.02
C LEU A 195 -18.70 5.47 12.42
N ASP A 196 -19.57 4.74 13.12
CA ASP A 196 -20.93 5.20 13.41
C ASP A 196 -21.00 5.97 14.74
N SER A 197 -20.36 5.44 15.79
CA SER A 197 -20.43 6.03 17.13
C SER A 197 -19.29 7.00 17.40
N TYR A 198 -18.05 6.58 17.12
CA TYR A 198 -16.88 7.42 17.40
C TYR A 198 -16.65 8.47 16.31
N GLN A 199 -16.87 8.13 15.03
CA GLN A 199 -16.71 9.01 13.87
C GLN A 199 -15.31 9.67 13.84
N PRO A 200 -14.23 8.90 13.60
CA PRO A 200 -12.87 9.44 13.55
C PRO A 200 -12.74 10.50 12.44
N ASP A 201 -11.84 11.48 12.62
CA ASP A 201 -11.63 12.55 11.65
C ASP A 201 -11.08 11.96 10.32
N ILE A 202 -11.70 12.32 9.20
CA ILE A 202 -11.26 11.91 7.86
C ILE A 202 -10.62 13.11 7.18
N PHE A 203 -9.32 13.01 6.89
CA PHE A 203 -8.52 14.05 6.28
C PHE A 203 -8.42 13.83 4.78
N ILE A 204 -8.64 14.89 4.02
CA ILE A 204 -8.49 14.96 2.57
C ILE A 204 -7.42 16.00 2.25
N LEU A 205 -6.45 15.63 1.40
CA LEU A 205 -5.51 16.56 0.81
C LEU A 205 -5.37 16.29 -0.69
N ASP A 206 -5.17 17.35 -1.45
CA ASP A 206 -4.80 17.25 -2.87
C ASP A 206 -3.92 18.43 -3.27
N TRP A 207 -3.09 18.25 -4.29
CA TRP A 207 -2.14 19.27 -4.74
C TRP A 207 -2.20 19.46 -6.24
N TYR A 208 -2.36 20.70 -6.69
CA TYR A 208 -2.40 21.04 -8.11
C TYR A 208 -1.51 22.24 -8.42
N GLU A 209 -1.13 22.41 -9.67
CA GLU A 209 -0.31 23.54 -10.11
C GLU A 209 -1.16 24.75 -10.56
N ASP A 210 -0.60 25.96 -10.45
CA ASP A 210 -1.17 27.15 -11.10
C ASP A 210 -0.95 27.05 -12.61
N SER A 211 -2.04 26.93 -13.37
CA SER A 211 -2.02 26.60 -14.80
C SER A 211 -2.25 27.84 -15.65
N LYS A 212 -1.78 27.87 -16.90
CA LYS A 212 -2.07 28.99 -17.84
C LYS A 212 -3.39 28.80 -18.62
N LEU A 213 -4.06 27.66 -18.44
CA LEU A 213 -5.16 27.24 -19.32
C LEU A 213 -6.42 28.09 -19.16
N ASP A 214 -6.88 28.30 -17.93
CA ASP A 214 -8.16 28.93 -17.66
C ASP A 214 -8.25 29.38 -16.19
N LYS A 215 -9.30 30.14 -15.84
CA LYS A 215 -9.63 30.44 -14.45
C LYS A 215 -10.15 29.23 -13.68
N HIS A 216 -10.76 28.25 -14.34
CA HIS A 216 -11.27 27.05 -13.69
C HIS A 216 -10.55 25.83 -14.26
N VAL A 217 -9.55 25.34 -13.55
CA VAL A 217 -8.67 24.26 -14.01
C VAL A 217 -8.62 23.06 -13.09
N PHE A 218 -9.22 23.17 -11.91
CA PHE A 218 -9.21 22.15 -10.88
C PHE A 218 -10.59 22.08 -10.20
N GLU A 219 -11.09 20.87 -10.00
CA GLU A 219 -12.26 20.59 -9.17
C GLU A 219 -11.96 19.39 -8.26
N LEU A 220 -12.37 19.45 -7.00
CA LEU A 220 -12.29 18.35 -6.04
C LEU A 220 -13.68 18.07 -5.49
N HIS A 221 -14.13 16.83 -5.58
CA HIS A 221 -15.41 16.34 -5.10
C HIS A 221 -15.21 15.09 -4.25
N ILE A 222 -15.56 15.19 -2.98
CA ILE A 222 -15.47 14.10 -2.02
C ILE A 222 -16.86 13.78 -1.48
N LYS A 223 -17.22 12.50 -1.47
CA LYS A 223 -18.47 12.03 -0.88
C LYS A 223 -18.19 10.92 0.12
N LEU A 224 -18.74 11.06 1.32
CA LEU A 224 -18.87 9.99 2.30
C LEU A 224 -20.19 9.27 2.00
N LEU A 225 -20.11 7.98 1.68
CA LEU A 225 -21.22 7.19 1.17
C LEU A 225 -21.61 6.09 2.17
N ALA A 226 -22.89 5.74 2.16
CA ALA A 226 -23.42 4.61 2.90
C ALA A 226 -23.05 3.26 2.26
N GLU A 227 -23.47 2.16 2.89
CA GLU A 227 -23.21 0.78 2.45
C GLU A 227 -23.62 0.49 1.00
N ASP A 228 -24.66 1.17 0.49
CA ASP A 228 -25.16 1.02 -0.87
C ASP A 228 -24.30 1.69 -1.96
N GLN A 229 -23.21 2.38 -1.57
CA GLN A 229 -22.32 3.18 -2.42
C GLN A 229 -23.04 4.28 -3.23
N LYS A 230 -24.25 4.66 -2.85
CA LYS A 230 -25.09 5.63 -3.59
C LYS A 230 -25.59 6.74 -2.69
N THR A 231 -26.03 6.39 -1.49
CA THR A 231 -26.57 7.35 -0.51
C THR A 231 -25.43 8.19 0.03
N VAL A 232 -25.49 9.50 -0.23
CA VAL A 232 -24.51 10.48 0.25
C VAL A 232 -24.86 10.89 1.67
N ILE A 233 -23.94 10.64 2.61
CA ILE A 233 -24.08 11.04 4.02
C ILE A 233 -23.51 12.44 4.21
N LYS A 234 -22.35 12.70 3.61
CA LYS A 234 -21.68 13.99 3.65
C LYS A 234 -20.91 14.22 2.36
N GLU A 235 -20.81 15.47 1.92
CA GLU A 235 -20.01 15.81 0.76
C GLU A 235 -19.22 17.10 0.97
N PHE A 236 -18.14 17.21 0.21
CA PHE A 236 -17.33 18.40 0.07
C PHE A 236 -17.03 18.60 -1.42
N SER A 237 -17.27 19.80 -1.91
CA SER A 237 -16.93 20.19 -3.28
C SER A 237 -16.14 21.50 -3.26
N HIS A 238 -15.08 21.55 -4.06
CA HIS A 238 -14.21 22.72 -4.16
C HIS A 238 -13.75 22.92 -5.61
N ALA A 239 -14.06 24.10 -6.16
CA ALA A 239 -13.69 24.50 -7.52
C ALA A 239 -13.15 25.95 -7.48
N PRO A 240 -11.89 26.14 -7.06
CA PRO A 240 -11.31 27.46 -6.87
C PRO A 240 -11.01 28.14 -8.21
N GLU A 241 -10.93 29.47 -8.19
CA GLU A 241 -10.35 30.22 -9.30
C GLU A 241 -8.83 30.12 -9.29
N ASN A 242 -8.27 29.83 -10.45
CA ASN A 242 -6.86 29.76 -10.76
C ASN A 242 -6.35 31.13 -11.23
N LYS A 243 -5.12 31.48 -10.83
CA LYS A 243 -4.55 32.81 -11.12
C LYS A 243 -4.12 32.97 -12.57
N MET A 244 -4.02 31.87 -13.33
CA MET A 244 -3.58 31.85 -14.71
C MET A 244 -2.13 32.30 -14.91
N SER A 245 -1.32 32.31 -13.85
CA SER A 245 0.05 32.84 -13.93
C SER A 245 0.99 31.84 -14.61
N GLY A 246 0.69 30.53 -14.48
CA GLY A 246 1.63 29.48 -14.83
C GLY A 246 2.88 29.50 -13.98
N ASP A 247 2.85 30.14 -12.80
CA ASP A 247 3.97 30.17 -11.87
C ASP A 247 4.17 28.77 -11.28
N THR A 248 5.07 28.01 -11.90
CA THR A 248 5.42 26.68 -11.45
C THR A 248 6.33 26.71 -10.22
N LYS A 249 6.44 27.79 -9.45
CA LYS A 249 7.30 27.84 -8.25
C LYS A 249 6.74 27.07 -7.07
N ASN A 250 5.41 26.99 -6.94
CA ASN A 250 4.75 26.34 -5.81
C ASN A 250 3.53 25.54 -6.24
N TRP A 251 3.34 24.39 -5.60
CA TRP A 251 2.07 23.66 -5.65
C TRP A 251 1.02 24.35 -4.79
N ILE A 252 -0.24 24.29 -5.22
CA ILE A 252 -1.40 24.75 -4.48
C ILE A 252 -1.98 23.55 -3.72
N CYS A 253 -2.07 23.66 -2.40
CA CYS A 253 -2.65 22.63 -1.54
C CYS A 253 -4.13 22.92 -1.28
N VAL A 254 -4.95 21.89 -1.41
CA VAL A 254 -6.35 21.88 -0.95
C VAL A 254 -6.46 20.87 0.18
N SER A 255 -7.09 21.26 1.28
CA SER A 255 -7.30 20.37 2.42
C SER A 255 -8.71 20.48 2.97
N HIS A 256 -9.30 19.36 3.37
CA HIS A 256 -10.58 19.29 4.06
C HIS A 256 -10.55 18.23 5.16
N ILE A 257 -11.36 18.42 6.21
CA ILE A 257 -11.51 17.44 7.28
C ILE A 257 -13.00 17.23 7.53
N PHE A 258 -13.46 15.98 7.36
CA PHE A 258 -14.79 15.61 7.79
C PHE A 258 -14.76 15.24 9.27
N LYS A 259 -15.60 15.93 10.04
CA LYS A 259 -15.85 15.67 11.46
C LYS A 259 -17.34 15.53 11.70
N ASN A 260 -17.73 14.70 12.67
CA ASN A 260 -19.13 14.53 13.07
C ASN A 260 -20.05 14.32 11.84
N TYR A 261 -19.63 13.45 10.92
CA TYR A 261 -20.30 13.25 9.63
C TYR A 261 -21.62 12.49 9.74
N GLY A 262 -21.95 11.95 10.91
CA GLY A 262 -23.12 11.12 11.14
C GLY A 262 -22.84 9.63 10.91
N PRO A 263 -23.69 8.74 11.42
CA PRO A 263 -23.50 7.30 11.28
C PRO A 263 -23.77 6.82 9.85
N GLY A 264 -23.27 5.63 9.54
CA GLY A 264 -23.57 4.89 8.31
C GLY A 264 -22.50 5.00 7.22
N VAL A 265 -21.42 5.76 7.44
CA VAL A 265 -20.35 5.91 6.44
C VAL A 265 -19.61 4.58 6.27
N ARG A 266 -19.46 4.13 5.03
CA ARG A 266 -18.80 2.88 4.66
C ARG A 266 -17.80 3.06 3.53
N TYR A 267 -18.03 4.06 2.67
CA TYR A 267 -17.14 4.36 1.56
C TYR A 267 -16.78 5.83 1.48
N ILE A 268 -15.61 6.11 0.90
CA ILE A 268 -15.20 7.46 0.49
C ILE A 268 -15.04 7.44 -1.03
N HIS A 269 -15.87 8.21 -1.74
CA HIS A 269 -15.66 8.49 -3.15
C HIS A 269 -14.82 9.76 -3.28
N PHE A 270 -13.61 9.60 -3.79
CA PHE A 270 -12.67 10.68 -4.09
C PHE A 270 -12.68 10.91 -5.59
N LEU A 271 -12.98 12.12 -6.03
CA LEU A 271 -12.92 12.51 -7.43
C LEU A 271 -12.25 13.87 -7.55
N HIS A 272 -11.29 13.98 -8.45
CA HIS A 272 -10.78 15.29 -8.88
C HIS A 272 -10.85 15.44 -10.39
N LYS A 273 -10.83 16.69 -10.85
CA LYS A 273 -10.76 17.04 -12.26
C LYS A 273 -9.63 18.02 -12.49
N SER A 274 -8.93 17.82 -13.59
CA SER A 274 -7.92 18.74 -14.11
C SER A 274 -8.26 19.12 -15.54
N LYS A 275 -8.14 20.40 -15.86
CA LYS A 275 -8.34 20.87 -17.23
C LYS A 275 -7.10 20.56 -18.06
N ASP A 276 -7.33 20.13 -19.29
CA ASP A 276 -6.31 19.72 -20.25
C ASP A 276 -6.45 20.49 -21.58
N LEU A 277 -5.31 20.75 -22.21
CA LEU A 277 -5.15 21.34 -23.53
C LEU A 277 -3.79 20.90 -24.12
N PHE A 278 -3.83 20.22 -25.27
CA PHE A 278 -2.63 19.69 -25.93
C PHE A 278 -2.13 20.60 -27.06
N VAL A 279 -1.40 21.66 -26.70
CA VAL A 279 -0.92 22.69 -27.65
C VAL A 279 0.49 23.15 -27.25
N VAL A 280 1.33 23.52 -28.21
CA VAL A 280 2.65 24.10 -27.94
C VAL A 280 2.53 25.28 -26.95
N GLY A 281 3.38 25.28 -25.92
CA GLY A 281 3.38 26.30 -24.87
C GLY A 281 2.30 26.13 -23.79
N PHE A 282 1.39 25.17 -23.95
CA PHE A 282 0.39 24.78 -22.96
C PHE A 282 0.55 23.31 -22.61
N HIS A 283 0.15 22.96 -21.39
CA HIS A 283 0.10 21.58 -20.93
C HIS A 283 -1.09 21.43 -20.01
N ARG A 284 -1.51 20.19 -19.79
CA ARG A 284 -2.52 19.87 -18.79
C ARG A 284 -2.15 20.44 -17.42
N THR A 285 -3.17 20.81 -16.66
CA THR A 285 -3.00 21.08 -15.23
C THR A 285 -2.66 19.78 -14.52
N ARG A 286 -1.50 19.73 -13.86
CA ARG A 286 -1.08 18.55 -13.09
C ARG A 286 -1.66 18.54 -11.68
N ILE A 287 -1.99 17.33 -11.23
CA ILE A 287 -2.44 17.04 -9.86
C ILE A 287 -1.58 15.89 -9.30
N THR A 288 -1.18 15.98 -8.03
CA THR A 288 -0.34 14.97 -7.37
C THR A 288 -0.58 14.90 -5.87
N ASN A 289 0.00 13.88 -5.22
CA ASN A 289 -0.01 13.67 -3.77
C ASN A 289 -1.41 13.69 -3.14
N SER A 290 -2.40 13.16 -3.87
CA SER A 290 -3.77 13.01 -3.40
C SER A 290 -3.77 12.09 -2.18
N THR A 291 -4.38 12.53 -1.07
CA THR A 291 -4.31 11.83 0.21
C THR A 291 -5.66 11.77 0.88
N VAL A 292 -6.06 10.57 1.30
CA VAL A 292 -7.17 10.34 2.22
C VAL A 292 -6.64 9.53 3.39
N PHE A 293 -6.79 10.01 4.62
CA PHE A 293 -6.42 9.21 5.80
C PHE A 293 -7.37 9.45 6.95
N VAL A 294 -7.45 8.47 7.85
CA VAL A 294 -8.29 8.52 9.05
C VAL A 294 -7.41 8.69 10.28
N GLN A 295 -7.82 9.56 11.18
CA GLN A 295 -7.11 9.82 12.43
C GLN A 295 -8.08 9.73 13.61
N LEU A 296 -7.64 9.04 14.67
CA LEU A 296 -8.36 9.06 15.94
C LEU A 296 -8.22 10.46 16.57
N ARG A 297 -9.32 11.01 17.08
CA ARG A 297 -9.34 12.31 17.77
C ARG A 297 -8.56 12.17 19.07
N ASP A 298 -7.76 13.18 19.42
CA ASP A 298 -6.93 13.18 20.63
C ASP A 298 -7.76 13.07 21.92
#